data_AF-A0ABD4RND7-F1
#
_entry.id   AF-A0ABD4RND7-F1
#
_cell.length_a   1.000
_cell.length_b   1.000
_cell.length_c   1.000
_cell.angle_alpha   90.00
_cell.angle_beta   90.00
_cell.angle_gamma   90.00
#
_symmetry.space_group_name_H-M   'P 1'
#
loop_
_entity.id
_entity.type
_entity.pdbx_description
1 polymer ?
#
loop_
_entity_poly.entity_id
_entity_poly.type
_entity_poly.pdbx_seq_one_letter_code
_entity_poly.pdbx_strand_id
1 'polypeptide(L)'
;MLGIINRPDFYEGDKEVYLSATVKSGEVSKTKKFKVLVKASKRTDLQSVLEDIGNISIPNIVTENLTFIQKGSCGSTIVWSSSSPNIIGQLGKVTRPVFGEQDAKVTINIIVSKGSVSRSKEFKVTVPAWTQEGEVESAANAITWELIRNKNTDINKVTSDLVLPTTIGNEISITWTTSNSTCLSDKGVVTRPAYKDGDSIVSVTATLTKGELISTKTITNIRILKQEPTNQEKVDDFVKTFDFVSYIAPNKSLTELSDNFTLPAKVENMSLTFSALDNEGEDLTSTNIKLELDNQALSYKATIVRPSSSIGDFSFNLKIEAKITVLSEGETSEEIKASKIYPAKILAMIEE
;
A
#
# COMPACT_ATOMS: atom_id res chain seq x y z
N MET A 1 -74.03 29.77 -13.17
CA MET A 1 -72.86 29.50 -14.05
C MET A 1 -71.88 28.67 -13.27
N LEU A 2 -71.48 27.50 -13.78
CA LEU A 2 -70.30 26.80 -13.27
C LEU A 2 -69.07 27.58 -13.77
N GLY A 3 -68.17 27.96 -12.87
CA GLY A 3 -66.92 28.62 -13.25
C GLY A 3 -65.94 27.62 -13.85
N ILE A 4 -65.31 27.97 -14.97
CA ILE A 4 -64.20 27.21 -15.56
C ILE A 4 -62.90 27.80 -15.02
N ILE A 5 -62.00 26.97 -14.50
CA ILE A 5 -60.66 27.37 -14.05
C ILE A 5 -59.66 26.93 -15.11
N ASN A 6 -59.07 27.89 -15.83
CA ASN A 6 -57.89 27.63 -16.65
C ASN A 6 -56.65 27.72 -15.75
N ARG A 7 -56.03 26.57 -15.48
CA ARG A 7 -54.82 26.52 -14.65
C ARG A 7 -53.61 27.01 -15.45
N PRO A 8 -52.74 27.84 -14.85
CA PRO A 8 -51.43 28.14 -15.42
C PRO A 8 -50.64 26.86 -15.70
N ASP A 9 -49.74 26.91 -16.68
CA ASP A 9 -48.82 25.79 -16.89
C ASP A 9 -47.76 25.71 -15.77
N PHE A 10 -46.96 24.63 -15.77
CA PHE A 10 -45.93 24.40 -14.76
C PHE A 10 -44.87 25.52 -14.69
N TYR A 11 -44.45 26.07 -15.83
CA TYR A 11 -43.41 27.10 -15.92
C TYR A 11 -43.95 28.51 -15.64
N GLU A 12 -45.25 28.76 -15.84
CA GLU A 12 -45.91 30.02 -15.49
C GLU A 12 -46.05 30.24 -13.98
N GLY A 13 -46.00 29.15 -13.20
CA GLY A 13 -46.17 29.15 -11.75
C GLY A 13 -47.59 29.48 -11.30
N ASP A 14 -47.81 29.44 -9.99
CA ASP A 14 -49.11 29.79 -9.40
C ASP A 14 -49.47 31.26 -9.73
N LYS A 15 -50.75 31.52 -10.04
CA LYS A 15 -51.23 32.89 -10.36
C LYS A 15 -52.24 33.37 -9.33
N GLU A 16 -52.06 34.60 -8.85
CA GLU A 16 -53.08 35.28 -8.06
C GLU A 16 -54.15 35.89 -8.97
N VAL A 17 -55.42 35.60 -8.68
CA VAL A 17 -56.58 36.20 -9.34
C VAL A 17 -57.54 36.78 -8.29
N TYR A 18 -58.33 37.78 -8.69
CA TYR A 18 -59.28 38.45 -7.80
C TYR A 18 -60.70 38.25 -8.29
N LEU A 19 -61.55 37.61 -7.48
CA LEU A 19 -62.99 37.53 -7.71
C LEU A 19 -63.66 38.72 -7.03
N SER A 20 -64.64 39.36 -7.66
CA SER A 20 -65.41 40.45 -7.05
C SER A 20 -66.87 40.06 -6.86
N ALA A 21 -67.37 40.15 -5.63
CA ALA A 21 -68.81 40.08 -5.37
C ALA A 21 -69.33 41.49 -5.09
N THR A 22 -70.32 41.92 -5.88
CA THR A 22 -70.97 43.22 -5.71
C THR A 22 -72.39 43.00 -5.21
N VAL A 23 -72.73 43.59 -4.07
CA VAL A 23 -74.09 43.62 -3.55
C VAL A 23 -74.66 45.01 -3.80
N LYS A 24 -75.88 45.07 -4.37
CA LYS A 24 -76.62 46.31 -4.63
C LYS A 24 -77.95 46.32 -3.86
N SER A 25 -78.31 47.47 -3.33
CA SER A 25 -79.65 47.76 -2.80
C SER A 25 -80.01 49.20 -3.19
N GLY A 26 -81.00 49.36 -4.06
CA GLY A 26 -81.26 50.64 -4.74
C GLY A 26 -80.07 51.11 -5.58
N GLU A 27 -79.67 52.38 -5.44
CA GLU A 27 -78.51 52.95 -6.14
C GLU A 27 -77.16 52.66 -5.43
N VAL A 28 -77.19 52.14 -4.19
CA VAL A 28 -75.99 51.88 -3.41
C VAL A 28 -75.42 50.51 -3.74
N SER A 29 -74.12 50.44 -4.03
CA SER A 29 -73.39 49.18 -4.24
C SER A 29 -72.15 49.08 -3.36
N LYS A 30 -71.86 47.88 -2.85
CA LYS A 30 -70.56 47.55 -2.25
C LYS A 30 -69.97 46.35 -2.96
N THR A 31 -68.68 46.45 -3.30
CA THR A 31 -67.91 45.38 -3.93
C THR A 31 -66.87 44.86 -2.94
N LYS A 32 -66.85 43.55 -2.73
CA LYS A 32 -65.77 42.86 -2.00
C LYS A 32 -64.96 42.03 -2.99
N LYS A 33 -63.64 42.18 -2.96
CA LYS A 33 -62.71 41.33 -3.72
C LYS A 33 -62.22 40.17 -2.86
N PHE A 34 -62.10 38.99 -3.46
CA PHE A 34 -61.55 37.78 -2.88
C PHE A 34 -60.32 37.40 -3.67
N LYS A 35 -59.16 37.34 -3.01
CA LYS A 35 -57.93 36.84 -3.61
C LYS A 35 -58.03 35.31 -3.69
N VAL A 36 -57.73 34.75 -4.85
CA VAL A 36 -57.67 33.31 -5.10
C VAL A 36 -56.32 33.00 -5.73
N LEU A 37 -55.63 31.97 -5.23
CA LEU A 37 -54.41 31.46 -5.82
C LEU A 37 -54.75 30.27 -6.73
N VAL A 38 -54.59 30.43 -8.03
CA VAL A 38 -54.77 29.34 -9.00
C VAL A 38 -53.45 28.60 -9.10
N LYS A 39 -53.44 27.35 -8.64
CA LYS A 39 -52.25 26.49 -8.69
C LYS A 39 -51.88 26.14 -10.13
N ALA A 40 -50.59 26.23 -10.44
CA ALA A 40 -50.05 25.72 -11.69
C ALA A 40 -50.28 24.22 -11.85
N SER A 41 -50.30 23.76 -13.10
CA SER A 41 -50.32 22.34 -13.41
C SER A 41 -49.01 21.67 -12.99
N LYS A 42 -49.06 20.39 -12.59
CA LYS A 42 -47.84 19.62 -12.29
C LYS A 42 -47.00 19.48 -13.55
N ARG A 43 -45.67 19.41 -13.39
CA ARG A 43 -44.75 19.09 -14.49
C ARG A 43 -45.18 17.77 -15.15
N THR A 44 -45.30 17.80 -16.47
CA THR A 44 -45.61 16.61 -17.27
C THR A 44 -44.36 15.77 -17.54
N ASP A 45 -44.55 14.51 -17.92
CA ASP A 45 -43.44 13.66 -18.35
C ASP A 45 -42.74 14.23 -19.59
N LEU A 46 -43.50 14.80 -20.54
CA LEU A 46 -42.93 15.46 -21.72
C LEU A 46 -42.03 16.65 -21.36
N GLN A 47 -42.47 17.52 -20.44
CA GLN A 47 -41.64 18.63 -19.96
C GLN A 47 -40.37 18.12 -19.25
N SER A 48 -40.50 17.07 -18.43
CA SER A 48 -39.35 16.44 -17.76
C SER A 48 -38.33 15.89 -18.78
N VAL A 49 -38.80 15.16 -19.79
CA VAL A 49 -37.96 14.57 -20.84
C VAL A 49 -37.29 15.64 -21.69
N LEU A 50 -38.00 16.71 -22.07
CA LEU A 50 -37.46 17.80 -22.88
C LEU A 50 -36.40 18.62 -22.12
N GLU A 51 -36.61 18.86 -20.84
CA GLU A 51 -35.63 19.56 -20.00
C GLU A 51 -34.39 18.69 -19.76
N ASP A 52 -34.57 17.40 -19.42
CA ASP A 52 -33.47 16.47 -19.23
C ASP A 52 -32.63 16.28 -20.51
N ILE A 53 -33.28 16.08 -21.68
CA ILE A 53 -32.54 15.92 -22.95
C ILE A 53 -31.88 17.22 -23.44
N GLY A 54 -32.46 18.37 -23.09
CA GLY A 54 -31.89 19.68 -23.37
C GLY A 54 -30.60 19.94 -22.59
N ASN A 55 -30.53 19.46 -21.35
CA ASN A 55 -29.38 19.61 -20.46
C ASN A 55 -28.23 18.63 -20.75
N ILE A 56 -28.45 17.60 -21.58
CA ILE A 56 -27.38 16.67 -21.97
C ILE A 56 -26.55 17.30 -23.10
N SER A 57 -25.26 17.43 -22.83
CA SER A 57 -24.23 17.83 -23.78
C SER A 57 -23.03 16.89 -23.64
N ILE A 58 -22.36 16.60 -24.75
CA ILE A 58 -21.07 15.91 -24.78
C ILE A 58 -20.11 16.70 -25.68
N PRO A 59 -18.79 16.68 -25.40
CA PRO A 59 -17.81 17.33 -26.27
C PRO A 59 -17.81 16.72 -27.67
N ASN A 60 -17.59 17.57 -28.67
CA ASN A 60 -17.54 17.15 -30.08
C ASN A 60 -16.22 16.45 -30.41
N ILE A 61 -15.17 16.69 -29.63
CA ILE A 61 -13.85 16.07 -29.71
C ILE A 61 -13.52 15.50 -28.35
N VAL A 62 -13.12 14.23 -28.29
CA VAL A 62 -12.92 13.51 -27.03
C VAL A 62 -11.60 12.76 -27.07
N THR A 63 -10.74 13.04 -26.09
CA THR A 63 -9.47 12.34 -25.87
C THR A 63 -9.44 11.56 -24.55
N GLU A 64 -10.44 11.78 -23.68
CA GLU A 64 -10.57 11.21 -22.35
C GLU A 64 -11.88 10.45 -22.20
N ASN A 65 -12.01 9.63 -21.15
CA ASN A 65 -13.26 8.92 -20.88
C ASN A 65 -14.43 9.91 -20.64
N LEU A 66 -15.59 9.57 -21.18
CA LEU A 66 -16.84 10.28 -20.95
C LEU A 66 -17.57 9.72 -19.74
N THR A 67 -18.37 10.56 -19.07
CA THR A 67 -19.26 10.12 -17.99
C THR A 67 -20.70 10.06 -18.50
N PHE A 68 -21.25 8.86 -18.58
CA PHE A 68 -22.64 8.65 -19.03
C PHE A 68 -23.61 8.58 -17.85
N ILE A 69 -24.41 9.63 -17.67
CA ILE A 69 -25.48 9.67 -16.67
C ILE A 69 -26.67 8.77 -17.08
N GLN A 70 -27.26 8.06 -16.13
CA GLN A 70 -28.42 7.19 -16.39
C GLN A 70 -29.76 7.82 -15.97
N LYS A 71 -29.70 8.95 -15.25
CA LYS A 71 -30.86 9.69 -14.76
C LYS A 71 -30.70 11.20 -15.01
N GLY A 72 -31.75 11.81 -15.55
CA GLY A 72 -31.85 13.25 -15.68
C GLY A 72 -32.28 13.92 -14.36
N SER A 73 -32.06 15.23 -14.23
CA SER A 73 -32.41 16.01 -13.03
C SER A 73 -33.92 16.05 -12.77
N CYS A 74 -34.73 15.83 -13.80
CA CYS A 74 -36.18 15.72 -13.71
C CYS A 74 -36.67 14.27 -13.55
N GLY A 75 -35.76 13.32 -13.34
CA GLY A 75 -36.06 11.90 -13.06
C GLY A 75 -36.26 11.02 -14.29
N SER A 76 -36.00 11.53 -15.50
CA SER A 76 -36.04 10.70 -16.71
C SER A 76 -34.92 9.66 -16.71
N THR A 77 -35.16 8.49 -17.28
CA THR A 77 -34.14 7.47 -17.55
C THR A 77 -33.42 7.81 -18.85
N ILE A 78 -32.10 7.68 -18.86
CA ILE A 78 -31.24 7.97 -20.01
C ILE A 78 -30.52 6.68 -20.41
N VAL A 79 -30.67 6.27 -21.66
CA VAL A 79 -29.99 5.13 -22.27
C VAL A 79 -29.08 5.62 -23.37
N TRP A 80 -27.83 5.16 -23.35
CA TRP A 80 -26.79 5.53 -24.31
C TRP A 80 -26.49 4.36 -25.24
N SER A 81 -26.18 4.67 -26.49
CA SER A 81 -25.69 3.70 -27.47
C SER A 81 -24.64 4.35 -28.37
N SER A 82 -23.64 3.57 -28.77
CA SER A 82 -22.53 4.00 -29.61
C SER A 82 -22.55 3.25 -30.92
N SER A 83 -22.31 3.96 -32.02
CA SER A 83 -22.08 3.36 -33.35
C SER A 83 -20.75 2.60 -33.42
N SER A 84 -19.78 2.92 -32.54
CA SER A 84 -18.47 2.27 -32.47
C SER A 84 -18.11 1.92 -31.02
N PRO A 85 -18.69 0.83 -30.45
CA PRO A 85 -18.48 0.45 -29.04
C PRO A 85 -17.02 0.14 -28.66
N ASN A 86 -16.16 -0.18 -29.63
CA ASN A 86 -14.74 -0.40 -29.38
C ASN A 86 -13.97 0.91 -29.16
N ILE A 87 -14.47 2.03 -29.70
CA ILE A 87 -13.88 3.37 -29.55
C ILE A 87 -14.51 4.11 -28.38
N ILE A 88 -15.84 4.14 -28.30
CA ILE A 88 -16.57 4.67 -27.12
C ILE A 88 -17.46 3.55 -26.59
N GLY A 89 -16.97 2.87 -25.56
CA GLY A 89 -17.59 1.70 -24.97
C GLY A 89 -18.59 2.01 -23.88
N GLN A 90 -18.97 0.97 -23.12
CA GLN A 90 -19.86 1.09 -21.99
C GLN A 90 -19.28 2.05 -20.94
N LEU A 91 -20.17 2.76 -20.23
CA LEU A 91 -19.80 3.78 -19.23
C LEU A 91 -18.93 4.93 -19.78
N GLY A 92 -18.83 5.07 -21.10
CA GLY A 92 -18.07 6.15 -21.75
C GLY A 92 -16.57 5.92 -21.80
N LYS A 93 -16.09 4.68 -21.63
CA LYS A 93 -14.66 4.36 -21.84
C LYS A 93 -14.25 4.67 -23.28
N VAL A 94 -13.22 5.51 -23.45
CA VAL A 94 -12.68 5.92 -24.74
C VAL A 94 -11.39 5.17 -25.04
N THR A 95 -11.34 4.57 -26.22
CA THR A 95 -10.13 3.96 -26.79
C THR A 95 -9.80 4.75 -28.05
N ARG A 96 -8.70 5.49 -28.01
CA ARG A 96 -8.28 6.31 -29.13
C ARG A 96 -7.62 5.45 -30.21
N PRO A 97 -7.85 5.75 -31.52
CA PRO A 97 -7.10 5.14 -32.62
C PRO A 97 -5.60 5.35 -32.45
N VAL A 98 -4.81 4.40 -32.94
CA VAL A 98 -3.35 4.49 -32.83
C VAL A 98 -2.77 5.50 -33.81
N PHE A 99 -1.54 5.93 -33.58
CA PHE A 99 -0.81 6.80 -34.49
C PHE A 99 -0.76 6.21 -35.91
N GLY A 100 -1.05 7.05 -36.90
CA GLY A 100 -1.12 6.67 -38.31
C GLY A 100 -2.52 6.23 -38.78
N GLU A 101 -3.44 5.96 -37.86
CA GLU A 101 -4.86 5.77 -38.19
C GLU A 101 -5.59 7.11 -38.35
N GLN A 102 -6.75 7.07 -39.01
CA GLN A 102 -7.63 8.23 -39.10
C GLN A 102 -8.40 8.45 -37.78
N ASP A 103 -8.73 9.70 -37.50
CA ASP A 103 -9.64 10.05 -36.41
C ASP A 103 -10.95 9.26 -36.52
N ALA A 104 -11.35 8.64 -35.40
CA ALA A 104 -12.57 7.87 -35.36
C ALA A 104 -13.78 8.81 -35.22
N LYS A 105 -14.72 8.71 -36.17
CA LYS A 105 -16.00 9.42 -36.12
C LYS A 105 -17.05 8.49 -35.51
N VAL A 106 -17.54 8.85 -34.32
CA VAL A 106 -18.49 8.06 -33.54
C VAL A 106 -19.77 8.85 -33.34
N THR A 107 -20.88 8.26 -33.74
CA THR A 107 -22.22 8.72 -33.38
C THR A 107 -22.66 8.09 -32.06
N ILE A 108 -22.99 8.93 -31.08
CA ILE A 108 -23.61 8.54 -29.81
C ILE A 108 -25.09 8.89 -29.86
N ASN A 109 -25.94 7.89 -29.71
CA ASN A 109 -27.39 8.05 -29.66
C ASN A 109 -27.88 7.89 -28.22
N ILE A 110 -28.67 8.86 -27.76
CA ILE A 110 -29.34 8.77 -26.46
C ILE A 110 -30.85 8.65 -26.64
N ILE A 111 -31.46 7.92 -25.70
CA ILE A 111 -32.91 7.89 -25.50
C ILE A 111 -33.19 8.33 -24.07
N VAL A 112 -33.96 9.40 -23.93
CA VAL A 112 -34.44 9.94 -22.64
C VAL A 112 -35.92 9.62 -22.52
N SER A 113 -36.31 8.99 -21.42
CA SER A 113 -37.69 8.51 -21.23
C SER A 113 -38.22 8.72 -19.82
N LYS A 114 -39.52 9.01 -19.72
CA LYS A 114 -40.26 9.09 -18.45
C LYS A 114 -41.73 8.74 -18.72
N GLY A 115 -42.28 7.82 -17.92
CA GLY A 115 -43.62 7.28 -18.19
C GLY A 115 -43.69 6.67 -19.59
N SER A 116 -44.68 7.07 -20.39
CA SER A 116 -44.84 6.66 -21.79
C SER A 116 -44.16 7.59 -22.79
N VAL A 117 -43.49 8.66 -22.33
CA VAL A 117 -42.85 9.64 -23.22
C VAL A 117 -41.37 9.30 -23.40
N SER A 118 -40.91 9.31 -24.65
CA SER A 118 -39.49 9.22 -25.00
C SER A 118 -39.08 10.25 -26.04
N ARG A 119 -37.82 10.69 -25.99
CA ARG A 119 -37.16 11.51 -27.00
C ARG A 119 -35.74 11.00 -27.21
N SER A 120 -35.22 11.17 -28.41
CA SER A 120 -33.84 10.83 -28.75
C SER A 120 -33.06 12.05 -29.18
N LYS A 121 -31.74 11.99 -28.99
CA LYS A 121 -30.79 13.00 -29.46
C LYS A 121 -29.53 12.29 -29.92
N GLU A 122 -28.98 12.79 -31.01
CA GLU A 122 -27.74 12.31 -31.60
C GLU A 122 -26.61 13.28 -31.27
N PHE A 123 -25.45 12.74 -30.95
CA PHE A 123 -24.21 13.49 -30.84
C PHE A 123 -23.15 12.90 -31.77
N LYS A 124 -22.50 13.76 -32.55
CA LYS A 124 -21.38 13.39 -33.40
C LYS A 124 -20.10 13.72 -32.67
N VAL A 125 -19.31 12.69 -32.39
CA VAL A 125 -18.06 12.78 -31.63
C VAL A 125 -16.92 12.36 -32.52
N THR A 126 -15.85 13.15 -32.53
CA THR A 126 -14.56 12.77 -33.12
C THR A 126 -13.63 12.36 -31.99
N VAL A 127 -13.05 11.17 -32.10
CA VAL A 127 -11.98 10.69 -31.21
C VAL A 127 -10.68 10.75 -32.01
N PRO A 128 -9.81 11.74 -31.73
CA PRO A 128 -8.58 11.89 -32.46
C PRO A 128 -7.66 10.68 -32.28
N ALA A 129 -7.01 10.28 -33.36
CA ALA A 129 -5.88 9.35 -33.27
C ALA A 129 -4.80 9.91 -32.35
N TRP A 130 -3.94 9.06 -31.82
CA TRP A 130 -2.77 9.54 -31.09
C TRP A 130 -1.75 10.21 -32.02
N THR A 131 -1.07 11.23 -31.51
CA THR A 131 0.22 11.64 -32.08
C THR A 131 1.28 10.62 -31.67
N GLN A 132 2.36 10.50 -32.43
CA GLN A 132 3.43 9.56 -32.10
C GLN A 132 4.04 9.88 -30.71
N GLU A 133 4.24 11.16 -30.40
CA GLU A 133 4.70 11.63 -29.09
C GLU A 133 3.70 11.28 -27.98
N GLY A 134 2.40 11.48 -28.23
CA GLY A 134 1.35 11.21 -27.26
C GLY A 134 1.22 9.72 -26.92
N GLU A 135 1.43 8.82 -27.88
CA GLU A 135 1.48 7.38 -27.60
C GLU A 135 2.66 7.02 -26.71
N VAL A 136 3.84 7.55 -27.03
CA VAL A 136 5.06 7.28 -26.27
C VAL A 136 4.96 7.84 -24.85
N GLU A 137 4.38 9.03 -24.68
CA GLU A 137 4.12 9.62 -23.35
C GLU A 137 3.10 8.80 -22.55
N SER A 138 1.99 8.40 -23.19
CA SER A 138 0.99 7.54 -22.55
C SER A 138 1.58 6.20 -22.12
N ALA A 139 2.39 5.57 -22.97
CA ALA A 139 3.12 4.35 -22.67
C ALA A 139 4.11 4.53 -21.51
N ALA A 140 4.89 5.62 -21.49
CA ALA A 140 5.81 5.93 -20.40
C ALA A 140 5.06 6.12 -19.06
N ASN A 141 3.85 6.69 -19.09
CA ASN A 141 3.01 6.83 -17.90
C ASN A 141 2.38 5.51 -17.45
N ALA A 142 2.16 4.56 -18.36
CA ALA A 142 1.71 3.21 -18.02
C ALA A 142 2.82 2.36 -17.35
N ILE A 143 4.10 2.71 -17.52
CA ILE A 143 5.20 2.11 -16.77
C ILE A 143 5.11 2.55 -15.30
N THR A 144 4.59 1.65 -14.46
CA THR A 144 4.34 1.86 -13.04
C THR A 144 4.86 0.68 -12.22
N TRP A 145 4.95 0.85 -10.90
CA TRP A 145 5.22 -0.26 -9.99
C TRP A 145 4.24 -1.44 -10.19
N GLU A 146 2.95 -1.15 -10.34
CA GLU A 146 1.93 -2.18 -10.57
C GLU A 146 2.19 -3.02 -11.82
N LEU A 147 2.75 -2.42 -12.87
CA LEU A 147 3.12 -3.14 -14.09
C LEU A 147 4.28 -4.11 -13.86
N ILE A 148 5.29 -3.71 -13.08
CA ILE A 148 6.57 -4.43 -12.98
C ILE A 148 6.70 -5.33 -11.74
N ARG A 149 5.84 -5.15 -10.73
CA ARG A 149 6.03 -5.77 -9.39
C ARG A 149 5.92 -7.28 -9.36
N ASN A 150 5.33 -7.91 -10.37
CA ASN A 150 5.10 -9.35 -10.40
C ASN A 150 4.37 -9.84 -9.12
N LYS A 151 4.97 -10.78 -8.37
CA LYS A 151 4.43 -11.33 -7.11
C LYS A 151 4.65 -10.41 -5.90
N ASN A 152 5.47 -9.37 -6.03
CA ASN A 152 5.73 -8.45 -4.93
C ASN A 152 4.50 -7.57 -4.68
N THR A 153 4.20 -7.29 -3.42
CA THR A 153 3.03 -6.48 -3.00
C THR A 153 3.41 -5.09 -2.50
N ASP A 154 4.67 -4.89 -2.12
CA ASP A 154 5.18 -3.63 -1.57
C ASP A 154 6.55 -3.32 -2.17
N ILE A 155 6.70 -2.13 -2.75
CA ILE A 155 7.95 -1.64 -3.35
C ILE A 155 9.09 -1.55 -2.34
N ASN A 156 8.76 -1.48 -1.04
CA ASN A 156 9.73 -1.45 0.06
C ASN A 156 10.08 -2.85 0.59
N LYS A 157 9.51 -3.93 0.03
CA LYS A 157 9.69 -5.30 0.52
C LYS A 157 9.89 -6.28 -0.63
N VAL A 158 10.75 -5.93 -1.58
CA VAL A 158 11.01 -6.76 -2.75
C VAL A 158 11.89 -7.94 -2.36
N THR A 159 11.41 -9.15 -2.65
CA THR A 159 12.11 -10.41 -2.36
C THR A 159 12.10 -11.38 -3.53
N SER A 160 11.35 -11.08 -4.59
CA SER A 160 11.21 -11.91 -5.79
C SER A 160 11.42 -11.07 -7.05
N ASP A 161 11.73 -11.73 -8.16
CA ASP A 161 11.94 -11.12 -9.47
C ASP A 161 10.81 -10.18 -9.90
N LEU A 162 11.20 -9.08 -10.55
CA LEU A 162 10.33 -8.15 -11.24
C LEU A 162 10.05 -8.63 -12.67
N VAL A 163 8.95 -8.17 -13.25
CA VAL A 163 8.67 -8.33 -14.68
C VAL A 163 9.03 -7.03 -15.37
N LEU A 164 10.06 -7.05 -16.22
CA LEU A 164 10.48 -5.90 -17.01
C LEU A 164 10.07 -6.13 -18.48
N PRO A 165 8.92 -5.62 -18.93
CA PRO A 165 8.44 -5.84 -20.29
C PRO A 165 9.36 -5.18 -21.32
N THR A 166 9.60 -5.84 -22.45
CA THR A 166 10.41 -5.31 -23.56
C THR A 166 9.59 -4.55 -24.60
N THR A 167 8.27 -4.51 -24.45
CA THR A 167 7.34 -3.81 -25.34
C THR A 167 6.12 -3.32 -24.56
N ILE A 168 5.50 -2.23 -25.02
CA ILE A 168 4.22 -1.74 -24.49
C ILE A 168 3.40 -1.07 -25.59
N GLY A 169 2.09 -1.29 -25.63
CA GLY A 169 1.25 -0.75 -26.70
C GLY A 169 1.71 -1.20 -28.11
N ASN A 170 1.38 -0.40 -29.12
CA ASN A 170 1.73 -0.70 -30.51
C ASN A 170 3.11 -0.17 -30.89
N GLU A 171 4.02 -1.09 -31.21
CA GLU A 171 5.34 -0.79 -31.79
C GLU A 171 6.25 0.09 -30.92
N ILE A 172 6.03 0.14 -29.60
CA ILE A 172 6.95 0.79 -28.67
C ILE A 172 7.79 -0.28 -28.00
N SER A 173 9.09 -0.30 -28.31
CA SER A 173 10.07 -1.16 -27.64
C SER A 173 10.55 -0.52 -26.34
N ILE A 174 10.86 -1.34 -25.35
CA ILE A 174 11.41 -0.91 -24.07
C ILE A 174 12.75 -1.61 -23.86
N THR A 175 13.76 -0.83 -23.50
CA THR A 175 15.02 -1.33 -22.93
C THR A 175 15.14 -0.85 -21.49
N TRP A 176 15.76 -1.66 -20.63
CA TRP A 176 15.86 -1.37 -19.20
C TRP A 176 17.31 -1.18 -18.78
N THR A 177 17.51 -0.28 -17.84
CA THR A 177 18.76 -0.12 -17.09
C THR A 177 18.45 -0.08 -15.60
N THR A 178 19.44 -0.44 -14.79
CA THR A 178 19.34 -0.56 -13.33
C THR A 178 20.44 0.28 -12.69
N SER A 179 20.15 0.92 -11.57
CA SER A 179 21.18 1.63 -10.80
C SER A 179 22.15 0.69 -10.08
N ASN A 180 21.78 -0.60 -9.93
CA ASN A 180 22.60 -1.61 -9.26
C ASN A 180 22.33 -3.01 -9.83
N SER A 181 23.15 -3.42 -10.80
CA SER A 181 23.03 -4.72 -11.46
C SER A 181 23.41 -5.92 -10.57
N THR A 182 24.02 -5.70 -9.39
CA THR A 182 24.32 -6.80 -8.47
C THR A 182 23.08 -7.26 -7.71
N CYS A 183 22.12 -6.36 -7.47
CA CYS A 183 20.89 -6.65 -6.75
C CYS A 183 19.67 -6.81 -7.67
N LEU A 184 19.66 -6.11 -8.81
CA LEU A 184 18.57 -6.18 -9.79
C LEU A 184 19.12 -6.06 -11.21
N SER A 185 18.99 -7.12 -12.00
CA SER A 185 19.39 -7.09 -13.42
C SER A 185 18.42 -6.28 -14.29
N ASP A 186 18.86 -5.94 -15.50
CA ASP A 186 18.05 -5.33 -16.57
C ASP A 186 16.94 -6.25 -17.11
N LYS A 187 16.93 -7.52 -16.71
CA LYS A 187 15.87 -8.49 -17.01
C LYS A 187 14.88 -8.69 -15.87
N GLY A 188 15.07 -7.98 -14.75
CA GLY A 188 14.19 -8.06 -13.58
C GLY A 188 14.54 -9.14 -12.58
N VAL A 189 15.62 -9.90 -12.79
CA VAL A 189 16.11 -10.90 -11.83
C VAL A 189 16.64 -10.20 -10.58
N VAL A 190 16.12 -10.57 -9.41
CA VAL A 190 16.45 -10.01 -8.11
C VAL A 190 17.45 -10.91 -7.38
N THR A 191 18.58 -10.34 -6.99
CA THR A 191 19.56 -10.96 -6.10
C THR A 191 19.52 -10.23 -4.76
N ARG A 192 19.07 -10.91 -3.72
CA ARG A 192 18.97 -10.33 -2.38
C ARG A 192 20.37 -10.18 -1.75
N PRO A 193 20.72 -9.00 -1.19
CA PRO A 193 21.99 -8.79 -0.46
C PRO A 193 22.15 -9.75 0.72
N ALA A 194 23.40 -9.97 1.17
CA ALA A 194 23.64 -10.74 2.39
C ALA A 194 23.05 -10.04 3.62
N TYR A 195 22.75 -10.81 4.67
CA TYR A 195 22.11 -10.29 5.88
C TYR A 195 22.87 -9.12 6.54
N LYS A 196 24.21 -9.15 6.52
CA LYS A 196 25.07 -8.11 7.09
C LYS A 196 25.19 -6.85 6.22
N ASP A 197 24.94 -6.96 4.92
CA ASP A 197 25.03 -5.82 3.99
C ASP A 197 23.82 -4.88 4.12
N GLY A 198 22.72 -5.37 4.71
CA GLY A 198 21.48 -4.61 4.80
C GLY A 198 20.68 -4.61 3.50
N ASP A 199 19.52 -3.95 3.53
CA ASP A 199 18.67 -3.85 2.35
C ASP A 199 19.34 -2.97 1.27
N SER A 200 19.07 -3.26 -0.01
CA SER A 200 19.54 -2.44 -1.13
C SER A 200 18.39 -1.60 -1.68
N ILE A 201 18.64 -0.31 -1.95
CA ILE A 201 17.69 0.58 -2.62
C ILE A 201 18.18 0.79 -4.06
N VAL A 202 17.34 0.46 -5.03
CA VAL A 202 17.65 0.54 -6.46
C VAL A 202 16.61 1.35 -7.22
N SER A 203 16.97 1.79 -8.42
CA SER A 203 16.05 2.30 -9.43
C SER A 203 16.22 1.55 -10.74
N VAL A 204 15.14 1.50 -11.52
CA VAL A 204 15.17 1.00 -12.90
C VAL A 204 14.63 2.07 -13.84
N THR A 205 15.29 2.23 -14.98
CA THR A 205 14.90 3.17 -16.03
C THR A 205 14.54 2.41 -17.29
N ALA A 206 13.28 2.55 -17.70
CA ALA A 206 12.76 2.10 -18.98
C ALA A 206 13.04 3.19 -20.02
N THR A 207 13.72 2.83 -21.10
CA THR A 207 13.87 3.65 -22.30
C THR A 207 12.94 3.12 -23.37
N LEU A 208 11.93 3.91 -23.70
CA LEU A 208 10.89 3.62 -24.69
C LEU A 208 11.31 4.20 -26.04
N THR A 209 11.21 3.40 -27.10
CA THR A 209 11.57 3.81 -28.46
C THR A 209 10.45 3.49 -29.44
N LYS A 210 10.09 4.46 -30.27
CA LYS A 210 9.17 4.30 -31.40
C LYS A 210 9.67 5.14 -32.58
N GLY A 211 10.22 4.47 -33.60
CA GLY A 211 10.98 5.16 -34.65
C GLY A 211 12.18 5.90 -34.05
N GLU A 212 12.31 7.19 -34.34
CA GLU A 212 13.37 8.05 -33.79
C GLU A 212 13.02 8.68 -32.43
N LEU A 213 11.75 8.57 -32.00
CA LEU A 213 11.33 9.12 -30.71
C LEU A 213 11.82 8.23 -29.57
N ILE A 214 12.41 8.89 -28.57
CA ILE A 214 12.88 8.27 -27.34
C ILE A 214 12.25 8.98 -26.15
N SER A 215 11.71 8.20 -25.23
CA SER A 215 11.25 8.68 -23.93
C SER A 215 11.80 7.77 -22.83
N THR A 216 11.86 8.26 -21.60
CA THR A 216 12.33 7.47 -20.47
C THR A 216 11.37 7.58 -19.30
N LYS A 217 11.26 6.49 -18.53
CA LYS A 217 10.55 6.45 -17.26
C LYS A 217 11.41 5.74 -16.23
N THR A 218 11.68 6.40 -15.11
CA THR A 218 12.39 5.79 -13.98
C THR A 218 11.43 5.46 -12.85
N ILE A 219 11.52 4.22 -12.35
CA ILE A 219 10.91 3.79 -11.09
C ILE A 219 12.03 3.79 -10.03
N THR A 220 11.86 4.59 -8.98
CA THR A 220 12.86 4.76 -7.90
C THR A 220 12.40 4.09 -6.62
N ASN A 221 13.31 4.03 -5.63
CA ASN A 221 13.04 3.55 -4.27
C ASN A 221 12.53 2.11 -4.20
N ILE A 222 13.00 1.25 -5.12
CA ILE A 222 12.75 -0.19 -5.05
C ILE A 222 13.67 -0.75 -3.97
N ARG A 223 13.12 -1.19 -2.83
CA ARG A 223 13.89 -1.77 -1.74
C ARG A 223 13.91 -3.29 -1.85
N ILE A 224 15.06 -3.83 -2.15
CA ILE A 224 15.34 -5.26 -2.17
C ILE A 224 15.80 -5.65 -0.77
N LEU A 225 15.01 -6.50 -0.12
CA LEU A 225 15.32 -6.94 1.22
C LEU A 225 16.53 -7.88 1.21
N LYS A 226 17.42 -7.66 2.17
CA LYS A 226 18.50 -8.59 2.48
C LYS A 226 17.98 -10.00 2.74
N GLN A 227 18.86 -10.99 2.62
CA GLN A 227 18.58 -12.36 3.01
C GLN A 227 18.33 -12.48 4.52
N GLU A 228 17.62 -13.54 4.91
CA GLU A 228 17.53 -13.91 6.32
C GLU A 228 18.91 -14.30 6.85
N PRO A 229 19.22 -14.03 8.14
CA PRO A 229 20.48 -14.45 8.72
C PRO A 229 20.62 -15.97 8.70
N THR A 230 21.82 -16.43 8.38
CA THR A 230 22.22 -17.83 8.56
C THR A 230 22.25 -18.22 10.04
N ASN A 231 22.25 -19.51 10.34
CA ASN A 231 22.34 -19.96 11.73
C ASN A 231 23.64 -19.51 12.43
N GLN A 232 24.77 -19.46 11.70
CA GLN A 232 26.03 -18.92 12.25
C GLN A 232 25.87 -17.44 12.63
N GLU A 233 25.33 -16.62 11.73
CA GLU A 233 25.12 -15.19 12.01
C GLU A 233 24.17 -14.95 13.17
N LYS A 234 23.14 -15.80 13.35
CA LYS A 234 22.24 -15.74 14.51
C LYS A 234 22.98 -16.01 15.82
N VAL A 235 23.82 -17.05 15.87
CA VAL A 235 24.59 -17.40 17.07
C VAL A 235 25.63 -16.32 17.38
N ASP A 236 26.31 -15.80 16.35
CA ASP A 236 27.27 -14.70 16.51
C ASP A 236 26.61 -13.43 17.04
N ASP A 237 25.46 -13.03 16.47
CA ASP A 237 24.71 -11.84 16.91
C ASP A 237 24.17 -12.01 18.33
N PHE A 238 23.69 -13.21 18.68
CA PHE A 238 23.24 -13.52 20.03
C PHE A 238 24.37 -13.35 21.04
N VAL A 239 25.50 -14.03 20.84
CA VAL A 239 26.61 -13.98 21.78
C VAL A 239 27.20 -12.56 21.87
N LYS A 240 27.23 -11.83 20.76
CA LYS A 240 27.66 -10.42 20.74
C LYS A 240 26.78 -9.52 21.59
N THR A 241 25.46 -9.74 21.56
CA THR A 241 24.46 -8.88 22.21
C THR A 241 23.97 -9.42 23.56
N PHE A 242 24.42 -10.61 23.97
CA PHE A 242 24.04 -11.22 25.23
C PHE A 242 24.36 -10.28 26.41
N ASP A 243 23.31 -9.91 27.13
CA ASP A 243 23.39 -9.05 28.30
C ASP A 243 23.39 -9.89 29.57
N PHE A 244 24.59 -10.09 30.13
CA PHE A 244 24.75 -10.76 31.41
C PHE A 244 24.05 -10.02 32.56
N VAL A 245 23.96 -8.68 32.51
CA VAL A 245 23.44 -7.88 33.65
C VAL A 245 21.99 -8.25 33.95
N SER A 246 21.20 -8.55 32.92
CA SER A 246 19.82 -9.03 33.06
C SER A 246 19.67 -10.38 33.79
N TYR A 247 20.75 -11.16 33.96
CA TYR A 247 20.71 -12.51 34.54
C TYR A 247 21.49 -12.65 35.86
N ILE A 248 22.23 -11.63 36.28
CA ILE A 248 23.11 -11.73 37.46
C ILE A 248 22.46 -11.21 38.75
N ALA A 249 21.15 -10.94 38.79
CA ALA A 249 20.48 -10.48 40.01
C ALA A 249 20.77 -11.41 41.22
N PRO A 250 20.99 -10.87 42.43
CA PRO A 250 20.80 -9.48 42.84
C PRO A 250 21.97 -8.55 42.48
N ASN A 251 23.03 -9.06 41.86
CA ASN A 251 24.17 -8.24 41.43
C ASN A 251 23.74 -7.22 40.37
N LYS A 252 24.32 -6.02 40.40
CA LYS A 252 23.99 -4.92 39.48
C LYS A 252 24.95 -4.79 38.31
N SER A 253 26.15 -5.37 38.43
CA SER A 253 27.21 -5.31 37.42
C SER A 253 28.08 -6.57 37.50
N LEU A 254 28.65 -6.96 36.36
CA LEU A 254 29.67 -8.01 36.30
C LEU A 254 30.96 -7.66 37.06
N THR A 255 31.19 -6.37 37.32
CA THR A 255 32.38 -5.90 38.03
C THR A 255 32.19 -5.77 39.55
N GLU A 256 31.00 -6.08 40.05
CA GLU A 256 30.62 -5.94 41.46
C GLU A 256 29.82 -7.17 41.93
N LEU A 257 30.32 -8.38 41.61
CA LEU A 257 29.66 -9.61 41.99
C LEU A 257 29.88 -9.90 43.49
N SER A 258 28.80 -9.96 44.25
CA SER A 258 28.77 -10.28 45.69
C SER A 258 27.93 -11.51 46.01
N ASP A 259 26.93 -11.82 45.18
CA ASP A 259 25.90 -12.81 45.46
C ASP A 259 25.82 -13.88 44.37
N ASN A 260 25.32 -15.05 44.76
CA ASN A 260 25.00 -16.12 43.82
C ASN A 260 23.93 -15.67 42.82
N PHE A 261 23.99 -16.19 41.61
CA PHE A 261 23.08 -15.82 40.52
C PHE A 261 22.75 -17.01 39.62
N THR A 262 21.87 -16.80 38.65
CA THR A 262 21.40 -17.86 37.74
C THR A 262 21.54 -17.45 36.29
N LEU A 263 22.13 -18.31 35.47
CA LEU A 263 22.28 -18.06 34.03
C LEU A 263 21.36 -18.99 33.24
N PRO A 264 20.76 -18.55 32.11
CA PRO A 264 19.89 -19.40 31.31
C PRO A 264 20.71 -20.47 30.57
N ALA A 265 20.33 -21.75 30.63
CA ALA A 265 20.96 -22.81 29.83
C ALA A 265 20.35 -22.92 28.42
N LYS A 266 19.24 -22.20 28.16
CA LYS A 266 18.57 -22.14 26.87
C LYS A 266 17.86 -20.80 26.67
N VAL A 267 18.01 -20.22 25.48
CA VAL A 267 17.23 -19.06 25.02
C VAL A 267 16.73 -19.37 23.61
N GLU A 268 15.42 -19.29 23.39
CA GLU A 268 14.79 -19.69 22.12
C GLU A 268 15.21 -21.10 21.67
N ASN A 269 15.87 -21.21 20.50
CA ASN A 269 16.41 -22.46 19.95
C ASN A 269 17.91 -22.67 20.25
N MET A 270 18.53 -21.79 21.04
CA MET A 270 19.95 -21.86 21.38
C MET A 270 20.16 -22.50 22.74
N SER A 271 21.07 -23.47 22.82
CA SER A 271 21.60 -23.98 24.09
C SER A 271 22.81 -23.17 24.50
N LEU A 272 22.93 -22.85 25.78
CA LEU A 272 23.98 -22.00 26.32
C LEU A 272 24.81 -22.80 27.33
N THR A 273 26.12 -22.62 27.29
CA THR A 273 27.04 -23.13 28.29
C THR A 273 27.90 -21.98 28.80
N PHE A 274 28.35 -22.08 30.04
CA PHE A 274 29.14 -21.04 30.70
C PHE A 274 30.34 -21.66 31.38
N SER A 275 31.44 -20.92 31.37
CA SER A 275 32.65 -21.25 32.11
C SER A 275 33.23 -19.99 32.74
N ALA A 276 33.79 -20.13 33.94
CA ALA A 276 34.61 -19.09 34.56
C ALA A 276 36.07 -19.39 34.25
N LEU A 277 36.80 -18.41 33.73
CA LEU A 277 38.20 -18.53 33.37
C LEU A 277 39.01 -17.48 34.12
N ASP A 278 40.28 -17.72 34.41
CA ASP A 278 41.17 -16.66 34.90
C ASP A 278 41.63 -15.72 33.76
N ASN A 279 42.60 -14.84 34.04
CA ASN A 279 43.14 -13.92 33.04
C ASN A 279 44.06 -14.61 32.00
N GLU A 280 44.55 -15.79 32.30
CA GLU A 280 45.44 -16.60 31.47
C GLU A 280 44.65 -17.66 30.67
N GLY A 281 43.37 -17.84 30.98
CA GLY A 281 42.43 -18.75 30.32
C GLY A 281 42.23 -20.09 31.03
N GLU A 282 42.79 -20.26 32.23
CA GLU A 282 42.62 -21.47 33.05
C GLU A 282 41.21 -21.56 33.62
N ASP A 283 40.67 -22.79 33.71
CA ASP A 283 39.30 -23.03 34.13
C ASP A 283 39.12 -22.89 35.65
N LEU A 284 38.24 -21.97 36.04
CA LEU A 284 37.84 -21.69 37.42
C LEU A 284 36.40 -22.16 37.75
N THR A 285 35.73 -22.84 36.80
CA THR A 285 34.30 -23.19 36.84
C THR A 285 33.92 -24.14 37.99
N SER A 286 34.89 -24.73 38.67
CA SER A 286 34.67 -25.60 39.84
C SER A 286 35.41 -25.15 41.09
N THR A 287 36.13 -24.03 41.04
CA THR A 287 36.97 -23.54 42.16
C THR A 287 36.38 -22.28 42.76
N ASN A 288 36.44 -21.16 42.03
CA ASN A 288 36.07 -19.83 42.52
C ASN A 288 34.63 -19.48 42.16
N ILE A 289 34.10 -20.06 41.07
CA ILE A 289 32.71 -19.92 40.67
C ILE A 289 32.21 -21.28 40.24
N LYS A 290 31.39 -21.90 41.07
CA LYS A 290 30.81 -23.20 40.78
C LYS A 290 29.56 -23.02 39.92
N LEU A 291 29.62 -23.44 38.66
CA LEU A 291 28.46 -23.43 37.75
C LEU A 291 27.83 -24.83 37.68
N GLU A 292 26.60 -24.96 38.16
CA GLU A 292 25.87 -26.24 38.20
C GLU A 292 24.63 -26.17 37.31
N LEU A 293 24.55 -27.04 36.30
CA LEU A 293 23.39 -27.13 35.40
C LEU A 293 22.20 -27.80 36.10
N ASP A 294 21.08 -27.09 36.17
CA ASP A 294 19.77 -27.64 36.49
C ASP A 294 19.01 -27.94 35.18
N ASN A 295 18.94 -29.22 34.83
CA ASN A 295 18.26 -29.67 33.61
C ASN A 295 16.74 -29.48 33.65
N GLN A 296 16.13 -29.39 34.84
CA GLN A 296 14.68 -29.18 34.97
C GLN A 296 14.34 -27.70 34.82
N ALA A 297 15.13 -26.83 35.45
CA ALA A 297 14.97 -25.39 35.34
C ALA A 297 15.58 -24.79 34.06
N LEU A 298 16.32 -25.59 33.27
CA LEU A 298 17.08 -25.15 32.10
C LEU A 298 17.95 -23.92 32.40
N SER A 299 18.65 -23.96 33.53
CA SER A 299 19.50 -22.86 34.01
C SER A 299 20.74 -23.38 34.73
N TYR A 300 21.77 -22.55 34.78
CA TYR A 300 22.96 -22.77 35.60
C TYR A 300 22.82 -21.99 36.90
N LYS A 301 23.01 -22.66 38.03
CA LYS A 301 23.23 -22.01 39.32
C LYS A 301 24.70 -21.64 39.44
N ALA A 302 24.99 -20.34 39.52
CA ALA A 302 26.33 -19.83 39.77
C ALA A 302 26.52 -19.56 41.25
N THR A 303 27.39 -20.35 41.88
CA THR A 303 27.76 -20.19 43.29
C THR A 303 29.14 -19.55 43.39
N ILE A 304 29.21 -18.36 43.98
CA ILE A 304 30.48 -17.68 44.25
C ILE A 304 31.15 -18.36 45.44
N VAL A 305 32.34 -18.91 45.23
CA VAL A 305 33.14 -19.59 46.26
C VAL A 305 34.34 -18.71 46.60
N ARG A 306 34.33 -18.13 47.80
CA ARG A 306 35.41 -17.27 48.27
C ARG A 306 36.49 -18.11 48.97
N PRO A 307 37.78 -18.00 48.60
CA PRO A 307 38.85 -18.63 49.35
C PRO A 307 38.90 -18.05 50.78
N SER A 308 39.05 -18.90 51.78
CA SER A 308 39.08 -18.52 53.20
C SER A 308 40.30 -17.68 53.63
N SER A 309 41.24 -17.41 52.72
CA SER A 309 42.53 -16.74 52.99
C SER A 309 42.82 -15.52 52.10
N SER A 310 41.89 -15.10 51.24
CA SER A 310 42.08 -13.97 50.31
C SER A 310 41.29 -12.74 50.78
N ILE A 311 42.01 -11.70 51.21
CA ILE A 311 41.47 -10.44 51.76
C ILE A 311 41.20 -9.40 50.63
N GLY A 312 41.11 -9.83 49.37
CA GLY A 312 41.08 -8.92 48.22
C GLY A 312 40.10 -9.32 47.14
N ASP A 313 39.74 -8.33 46.32
CA ASP A 313 38.90 -8.53 45.14
C ASP A 313 39.53 -9.54 44.17
N PHE A 314 38.69 -10.35 43.52
CA PHE A 314 39.13 -11.37 42.58
C PHE A 314 38.59 -11.08 41.18
N SER A 315 39.49 -10.85 40.22
CA SER A 315 39.14 -10.62 38.82
C SER A 315 39.24 -11.90 38.03
N PHE A 316 38.28 -12.12 37.14
CA PHE A 316 38.18 -13.32 36.32
C PHE A 316 37.36 -13.01 35.06
N ASN A 317 37.15 -14.01 34.23
CA ASN A 317 36.46 -13.92 32.95
C ASN A 317 35.27 -14.88 32.92
N LEU A 318 34.05 -14.36 32.72
CA LEU A 318 32.91 -15.21 32.37
C LEU A 318 32.88 -15.41 30.86
N LYS A 319 33.01 -16.66 30.43
CA LYS A 319 32.80 -17.04 29.04
C LYS A 319 31.39 -17.60 28.88
N ILE A 320 30.64 -17.06 27.93
CA ILE A 320 29.43 -17.68 27.39
C ILE A 320 29.79 -18.36 26.07
N GLU A 321 29.26 -19.56 25.87
CA GLU A 321 29.22 -20.23 24.58
C GLU A 321 27.76 -20.56 24.25
N ALA A 322 27.30 -20.13 23.09
CA ALA A 322 25.97 -20.45 22.58
C ALA A 322 26.10 -21.44 21.43
N LYS A 323 25.16 -22.38 21.36
CA LYS A 323 25.11 -23.39 20.30
C LYS A 323 23.71 -23.60 19.74
N ILE A 324 23.64 -23.85 18.44
CA ILE A 324 22.45 -24.38 17.75
C ILE A 324 22.83 -25.74 17.15
N THR A 325 21.99 -26.74 17.39
CA THR A 325 22.09 -28.05 16.75
C THR A 325 21.14 -28.10 15.56
N VAL A 326 21.67 -28.30 14.36
CA VAL A 326 20.90 -28.42 13.12
C VAL A 326 20.85 -29.88 12.69
N LEU A 327 19.64 -30.41 12.46
CA LEU A 327 19.46 -31.73 11.88
C LEU A 327 19.61 -31.62 10.37
N SER A 328 20.63 -32.28 9.79
CA SER A 328 20.69 -32.49 8.34
C SER A 328 19.77 -33.64 7.94
N GLU A 329 19.20 -33.59 6.74
CA GLU A 329 18.42 -34.72 6.21
C GLU A 329 19.34 -35.95 6.08
N GLY A 330 19.19 -36.90 7.01
CA GLY A 330 19.72 -38.25 6.87
C GLY A 330 21.15 -38.52 7.37
N GLU A 331 21.57 -38.01 8.54
CA GLU A 331 22.18 -38.86 9.62
C GLU A 331 23.11 -38.13 10.61
N THR A 332 23.59 -36.91 10.38
CA THR A 332 24.47 -36.22 11.35
C THR A 332 24.02 -34.80 11.70
N SER A 333 23.91 -34.51 13.00
CA SER A 333 23.66 -33.14 13.48
C SER A 333 24.94 -32.30 13.41
N GLU A 334 24.85 -31.09 12.87
CA GLU A 334 25.93 -30.11 12.94
C GLU A 334 25.71 -29.16 14.13
N GLU A 335 26.76 -28.89 14.90
CA GLU A 335 26.73 -27.90 16.00
C GLU A 335 27.38 -26.59 15.55
N ILE A 336 26.58 -25.53 15.46
CA ILE A 336 27.04 -24.18 15.18
C ILE A 336 27.25 -23.48 16.52
N LYS A 337 28.45 -22.92 16.75
CA LYS A 337 28.84 -22.34 18.04
C LYS A 337 29.48 -20.97 17.89
N ALA A 338 29.24 -20.10 18.86
CA ALA A 338 30.04 -18.90 19.08
C ALA A 338 30.26 -18.72 20.58
N SER A 339 31.34 -18.02 20.93
CA SER A 339 31.62 -17.71 22.34
C SER A 339 32.13 -16.28 22.50
N LYS A 340 31.94 -15.74 23.69
CA LYS A 340 32.45 -14.42 24.07
C LYS A 340 32.79 -14.40 25.55
N ILE A 341 33.85 -13.67 25.85
CA ILE A 341 34.38 -13.51 27.19
C ILE A 341 34.00 -12.12 27.71
N TYR A 342 33.61 -12.07 28.97
CA TYR A 342 33.24 -10.87 29.69
C TYR A 342 34.10 -10.77 30.95
N PRO A 343 34.86 -9.67 31.14
CA PRO A 343 35.60 -9.47 32.38
C PRO A 343 34.60 -9.28 33.52
N ALA A 344 34.89 -9.93 34.64
CA ALA A 344 34.06 -9.91 35.82
C ALA A 344 34.94 -9.83 37.07
N LYS A 345 34.35 -9.37 38.17
CA LYS A 345 35.06 -9.14 39.42
C LYS A 345 34.16 -9.48 40.60
N ILE A 346 34.65 -10.36 41.45
CA ILE A 346 34.06 -10.65 42.76
C ILE A 346 34.63 -9.66 43.75
N LEU A 347 33.76 -8.97 44.50
CA LEU A 347 34.20 -8.07 45.57
C LEU A 347 34.58 -8.86 46.83
N ALA A 348 35.63 -8.39 47.51
CA ALA A 348 35.94 -8.84 48.86
C ALA A 348 34.72 -8.66 49.77
N MET A 349 34.52 -9.57 50.73
CA MET A 349 33.57 -9.29 51.81
C MET A 349 34.12 -8.10 52.60
N ILE A 350 33.34 -7.02 52.70
CA ILE A 350 33.55 -6.02 53.74
C ILE A 350 33.10 -6.72 55.02
N GLU A 351 34.02 -7.02 55.93
CA GLU A 351 33.65 -7.36 57.30
C GLU A 351 32.95 -6.11 57.88
N GLU A 352 31.65 -6.23 58.20
CA GLU A 352 30.91 -5.24 58.99
C GLU A 352 31.34 -5.24 60.45
#